data_AF-A0A6L7XPM8-F1
#
_entry.id   AF-A0A6L7XPM8-F1
#
_cell.length_a   1.000
_cell.length_b   1.000
_cell.length_c   1.000
_cell.angle_alpha   90.00
_cell.angle_beta   90.00
_cell.angle_gamma   90.00
#
_symmetry.space_group_name_H-M   'P 1'
#
loop_
_entity.id
_entity.type
_entity.pdbx_description
1 polymer ?
#
loop_
_entity_poly.entity_id
_entity_poly.type
_entity_poly.pdbx_seq_one_letter_code
_entity_poly.pdbx_strand_id
1 'polypeptide(L)'
;MRIPSRPPPYRDLLRSIPSERLLEIATAVAAEDRYLHWDELRFRMPPDDLSVEEWWVATKLARASARRPLPIEDDAGREFSFTEHGHLYRALHRLDQRIGAHPSASLPDLGSAAARSGHLERSLVEEAIHSSQLEGAAITRR
;
A
#
# COMPACT_ATOMS: atom_id res chain seq x y z
N MET A 1 -5.72 12.46 -11.71
CA MET A 1 -4.80 11.85 -10.72
C MET A 1 -3.38 12.30 -11.02
N ARG A 2 -2.58 12.66 -10.00
CA ARG A 2 -1.15 12.96 -10.18
C ARG A 2 -0.43 11.64 -10.44
N ILE A 3 0.19 11.50 -11.61
CA ILE A 3 0.98 10.31 -11.93
C ILE A 3 2.22 10.30 -11.02
N PRO A 4 2.47 9.21 -10.28
CA PRO A 4 3.63 9.14 -9.41
C PRO A 4 4.92 9.20 -10.22
N SER A 5 5.95 9.83 -9.67
CA SER A 5 7.26 9.90 -10.32
C SER A 5 7.91 8.51 -10.33
N ARG A 6 8.66 8.24 -11.40
CA ARG A 6 9.36 6.96 -11.54
C ARG A 6 10.67 7.02 -10.75
N PRO A 7 10.98 6.00 -9.93
CA PRO A 7 12.31 5.85 -9.34
C PRO A 7 13.36 5.59 -10.43
N PRO A 8 14.64 5.88 -10.15
CA PRO A 8 15.73 5.39 -10.97
C PRO A 8 15.66 3.85 -11.09
N PRO A 9 16.12 3.26 -12.20
CA PRO A 9 16.07 1.82 -12.38
C PRO A 9 16.87 1.10 -11.30
N TYR A 10 16.19 0.23 -10.55
CA TYR A 10 16.78 -0.47 -9.39
C TYR A 10 18.09 -1.22 -9.75
N ARG A 11 18.14 -1.88 -10.91
CA ARG A 11 19.32 -2.63 -11.33
C ARG A 11 20.52 -1.73 -11.61
N ASP A 12 20.29 -0.52 -12.10
CA ASP A 12 21.36 0.43 -12.42
C ASP A 12 21.93 1.02 -11.13
N LEU A 13 21.04 1.38 -10.19
CA LEU A 13 21.45 1.81 -8.85
C LEU A 13 22.27 0.73 -8.13
N LEU A 14 21.77 -0.52 -8.12
CA LEU A 14 22.47 -1.62 -7.47
C LEU A 14 23.87 -1.87 -8.05
N ARG A 15 24.05 -1.68 -9.36
CA ARG A 15 25.36 -1.82 -10.03
C ARG A 15 26.31 -0.65 -9.76
N SER A 16 25.78 0.53 -9.45
CA SER A 16 26.57 1.72 -9.16
C SER A 16 27.15 1.74 -7.74
N ILE A 17 26.61 0.91 -6.84
CA ILE A 17 27.02 0.86 -5.44
C ILE A 17 28.23 -0.09 -5.28
N PRO A 18 29.32 0.34 -4.62
CA PRO A 18 30.46 -0.51 -4.30
C PRO A 18 30.08 -1.71 -3.43
N SER A 19 30.73 -2.85 -3.62
CA SER A 19 30.35 -4.10 -2.93
C SER A 19 30.52 -4.00 -1.41
N GLU A 20 31.59 -3.36 -0.94
CA GLU A 20 31.84 -3.04 0.47
C GLU A 20 30.70 -2.23 1.12
N ARG A 21 30.03 -1.36 0.35
CA ARG A 21 28.92 -0.52 0.83
C ARG A 21 27.57 -1.25 0.85
N LEU A 22 27.42 -2.33 0.07
CA LEU A 22 26.16 -3.08 -0.04
C LEU A 22 25.73 -3.71 1.29
N LEU A 23 26.69 -4.18 2.10
CA LEU A 23 26.38 -4.81 3.38
C LEU A 23 25.77 -3.80 4.37
N GLU A 24 26.34 -2.60 4.43
CA GLU A 24 25.86 -1.50 5.29
C GLU A 24 24.46 -1.04 4.86
N ILE A 25 24.24 -0.92 3.55
CA ILE A 25 22.93 -0.58 2.99
C ILE A 25 21.89 -1.67 3.32
N ALA A 26 22.25 -2.95 3.23
CA ALA A 26 21.33 -4.04 3.49
C ALA A 26 20.85 -4.09 4.95
N THR A 27 21.66 -3.63 5.91
CA THR A 27 21.32 -3.63 7.34
C THR A 27 20.59 -2.36 7.79
N ALA A 28 20.75 -1.24 7.09
CA ALA A 28 20.11 0.05 7.42
C ALA A 28 18.57 0.04 7.35
N VAL A 29 17.96 -0.91 6.64
CA VAL A 29 16.51 -0.93 6.35
C VAL A 29 15.65 -1.32 7.55
N ALA A 30 16.24 -1.76 8.65
CA ALA A 30 15.50 -2.29 9.79
C ALA A 30 14.62 -1.25 10.53
N ALA A 31 14.76 0.04 10.23
CA ALA A 31 14.24 1.10 11.10
C ALA A 31 12.77 1.52 10.88
N GLU A 32 12.16 1.30 9.70
CA GLU A 32 10.85 1.89 9.41
C GLU A 32 9.76 0.89 9.02
N ASP A 33 8.81 0.68 9.95
CA ASP A 33 7.65 -0.21 9.80
C ASP A 33 6.55 0.36 8.87
N ARG A 34 6.87 1.38 8.06
CA ARG A 34 5.92 2.02 7.15
C ARG A 34 6.27 1.72 5.70
N TYR A 35 5.26 1.45 4.87
CA TYR A 35 5.48 1.28 3.43
C TYR A 35 5.77 2.63 2.78
N LEU A 36 7.04 2.91 2.46
CA LEU A 36 7.41 4.14 1.75
C LEU A 36 7.48 3.94 0.24
N HIS A 37 6.62 4.64 -0.49
CA HIS A 37 6.75 4.72 -1.96
C HIS A 37 7.87 5.68 -2.35
N TRP A 38 8.47 5.50 -3.54
CA TRP A 38 9.55 6.37 -4.05
C TRP A 38 9.20 7.86 -4.00
N ASP A 39 7.97 8.20 -4.39
CA ASP A 39 7.47 9.59 -4.39
C ASP A 39 7.53 10.27 -3.03
N GLU A 40 7.51 9.48 -1.95
CA GLU A 40 7.55 9.97 -0.59
C GLU A 40 8.97 9.91 -0.03
N LEU A 41 9.66 8.79 -0.29
CA LEU A 41 11.01 8.52 0.18
C LEU A 41 12.01 9.57 -0.34
N ARG A 42 11.89 9.98 -1.61
CA ARG A 42 12.84 10.93 -2.23
C ARG A 42 12.86 12.33 -1.63
N PHE A 43 11.85 12.69 -0.84
CA PHE A 43 11.75 13.99 -0.17
C PHE A 43 12.02 13.89 1.33
N ARG A 44 12.35 12.70 1.83
CA ARG A 44 12.71 12.48 3.21
C ARG A 44 14.21 12.53 3.39
N MET A 45 14.62 12.82 4.63
CA MET A 45 16.00 12.67 5.06
C MET A 45 16.29 11.18 5.20
N PRO A 46 17.28 10.63 4.47
CA PRO A 46 17.69 9.25 4.64
C PRO A 46 18.19 8.98 6.08
N PRO A 47 18.03 7.76 6.59
CA PRO A 47 18.66 7.36 7.83
C PRO A 47 20.19 7.28 7.65
N ASP A 48 20.90 7.50 8.75
CA ASP A 48 22.37 7.39 8.83
C ASP A 48 23.09 8.29 7.81
N ASP A 49 24.10 7.75 7.13
CA ASP A 49 24.93 8.41 6.12
C ASP A 49 24.54 8.01 4.69
N LEU A 50 23.32 7.50 4.51
CA LEU A 50 22.83 7.05 3.21
C LEU A 50 22.42 8.23 2.31
N SER A 51 22.68 8.08 1.02
CA SER A 51 21.97 8.84 -0.01
C SER A 51 20.53 8.36 -0.18
N VAL A 52 19.70 9.16 -0.85
CA VAL A 52 18.30 8.80 -1.18
C VAL A 52 18.26 7.55 -2.06
N GLU A 53 19.19 7.42 -3.00
CA GLU A 53 19.33 6.29 -3.89
C GLU A 53 19.75 5.02 -3.15
N GLU A 54 20.73 5.12 -2.24
CA GLU A 54 21.15 3.99 -1.39
C GLU A 54 20.00 3.55 -0.49
N TRP A 55 19.29 4.49 0.15
CA TRP A 55 18.11 4.17 0.95
C TRP A 55 16.99 3.50 0.14
N TRP A 56 16.81 3.93 -1.11
CA TRP A 56 15.88 3.26 -2.03
C TRP A 56 16.33 1.84 -2.38
N VAL A 57 17.62 1.62 -2.64
CA VAL A 57 18.18 0.28 -2.88
C VAL A 57 17.98 -0.61 -1.66
N ALA A 58 18.30 -0.10 -0.47
CA ALA A 58 18.07 -0.72 0.82
C ALA A 58 16.60 -1.19 0.92
N THR A 59 15.65 -0.28 0.74
CA THR A 59 14.21 -0.56 0.77
C THR A 59 13.81 -1.64 -0.23
N LYS A 60 14.36 -1.61 -1.46
CA LYS A 60 14.08 -2.60 -2.49
C LYS A 60 14.64 -3.99 -2.17
N LEU A 61 15.82 -4.06 -1.53
CA LEU A 61 16.42 -5.30 -1.05
C LEU A 61 15.56 -5.94 0.03
N ALA A 62 15.16 -5.19 1.06
CA ALA A 62 14.29 -5.71 2.11
C ALA A 62 12.92 -6.17 1.57
N ARG A 63 12.37 -5.44 0.58
CA ARG A 63 11.14 -5.89 -0.09
C ARG A 63 11.34 -7.18 -0.85
N ALA A 64 12.47 -7.33 -1.55
CA ALA A 64 12.79 -8.52 -2.33
C ALA A 64 12.99 -9.75 -1.43
N SER A 65 13.66 -9.61 -0.29
CA SER A 65 13.87 -10.70 0.66
C SER A 65 12.56 -11.16 1.33
N ALA A 66 11.60 -10.25 1.51
CA ALA A 66 10.28 -10.55 2.08
C ALA A 66 9.22 -10.95 1.04
N ARG A 67 9.60 -11.17 -0.23
CA ARG A 67 8.64 -11.60 -1.27
C ARG A 67 8.13 -13.00 -1.01
N ARG A 68 6.84 -13.20 -1.30
CA ARG A 68 6.18 -14.49 -1.38
C ARG A 68 5.88 -14.77 -2.85
N PRO A 69 6.41 -15.85 -3.44
CA PRO A 69 6.01 -16.27 -4.78
C PRO A 69 4.55 -16.74 -4.75
N LEU A 70 3.88 -16.62 -5.88
CA LEU A 70 2.54 -17.11 -6.11
C LEU A 70 2.61 -18.29 -7.10
N PRO A 71 1.72 -19.29 -6.99
CA PRO A 71 1.67 -20.43 -7.90
C PRO A 71 1.00 -20.06 -9.23
N ILE A 72 1.37 -18.91 -9.80
CA ILE A 72 0.94 -18.42 -11.09
C ILE A 72 2.15 -17.83 -11.80
N GLU A 73 2.22 -18.05 -13.11
CA GLU A 73 3.32 -17.64 -13.97
C GLU A 73 2.78 -16.86 -15.16
N ASP A 74 3.63 -16.01 -15.75
CA ASP A 74 3.34 -15.41 -17.05
C ASP A 74 3.71 -16.34 -18.22
N ASP A 75 3.44 -15.91 -19.46
CA ASP A 75 3.74 -16.67 -20.69
C ASP A 75 5.23 -16.99 -20.88
N ALA A 76 6.12 -16.36 -20.11
CA ALA A 76 7.55 -16.60 -20.12
C ALA A 76 8.04 -17.43 -18.92
N GLY A 77 7.12 -18.01 -18.12
CA GLY A 77 7.43 -18.83 -16.96
C GLY A 77 7.93 -18.03 -15.75
N ARG A 78 7.66 -16.72 -15.68
CA ARG A 78 8.07 -15.89 -14.53
C ARG A 78 6.96 -15.91 -13.48
N GLU A 79 7.30 -16.39 -12.29
CA GLU A 79 6.39 -16.39 -11.14
C GLU A 79 6.00 -14.97 -10.73
N PHE A 80 4.71 -14.78 -10.45
CA PHE A 80 4.26 -13.57 -9.77
C PHE A 80 4.68 -13.63 -8.29
N SER A 81 4.89 -12.47 -7.68
CA SER A 81 5.21 -12.36 -6.26
C SER A 81 4.61 -11.11 -5.65
N PHE A 82 4.41 -11.14 -4.34
CA PHE A 82 3.98 -9.99 -3.56
C PHE A 82 4.80 -9.89 -2.28
N THR A 83 4.83 -8.70 -1.67
CA THR A 83 5.51 -8.48 -0.39
C THR A 83 4.51 -7.96 0.61
N GLU A 84 4.31 -8.70 1.69
CA GLU A 84 3.52 -8.25 2.83
C GLU A 84 4.40 -7.38 3.73
N HIS A 85 3.93 -6.19 4.09
CA HIS A 85 4.60 -5.35 5.10
C HIS A 85 3.91 -5.52 6.45
N GLY A 86 4.66 -5.47 7.55
CA GLY A 86 4.12 -5.58 8.92
C GLY A 86 2.96 -4.60 9.20
N HIS A 87 3.04 -3.39 8.63
CA HIS A 87 1.95 -2.42 8.65
C HIS A 87 0.60 -2.96 8.16
N LEU A 88 0.59 -3.82 7.13
CA LEU A 88 -0.64 -4.39 6.58
C LEU A 88 -1.39 -5.19 7.65
N TYR A 89 -0.68 -6.07 8.36
CA TYR A 89 -1.26 -6.87 9.44
C TYR A 89 -1.78 -6.01 10.59
N ARG A 90 -1.06 -4.95 10.98
CA ARG A 90 -1.55 -4.01 11.99
C ARG A 90 -2.82 -3.28 11.52
N ALA A 91 -2.86 -2.88 10.26
CA ALA A 91 -4.03 -2.22 9.68
C ALA A 91 -5.24 -3.17 9.63
N LEU A 92 -5.03 -4.42 9.17
CA LEU A 92 -6.05 -5.46 9.17
C LEU A 92 -6.56 -5.76 10.58
N HIS A 93 -5.66 -5.90 11.55
CA HIS A 93 -6.05 -6.12 12.94
C HIS A 93 -6.91 -4.98 13.51
N ARG A 94 -6.56 -3.72 13.20
CA ARG A 94 -7.39 -2.56 13.59
C ARG A 94 -8.74 -2.55 12.89
N LEU A 95 -8.80 -2.99 11.63
CA LEU A 95 -10.04 -3.15 10.89
C LEU A 95 -10.92 -4.22 11.54
N ASP A 96 -10.36 -5.39 11.82
CA ASP A 96 -11.05 -6.52 12.46
C ASP A 96 -11.61 -6.13 13.82
N GLN A 97 -10.86 -5.37 14.63
CA GLN A 97 -11.37 -4.86 15.91
C GLN A 97 -12.55 -3.91 15.75
N ARG A 98 -12.59 -3.11 14.68
CA ARG A 98 -13.66 -2.14 14.41
C ARG A 98 -14.90 -2.78 13.81
N ILE A 99 -14.72 -3.76 12.92
CA ILE A 99 -15.83 -4.46 12.24
C ILE A 99 -16.37 -5.60 13.11
N GLY A 100 -15.49 -6.32 13.81
CA GLY A 100 -15.84 -7.44 14.70
C GLY A 100 -16.46 -6.99 16.02
N ALA A 101 -16.31 -5.74 16.42
CA ALA A 101 -17.09 -5.12 17.49
C ALA A 101 -18.53 -4.88 17.02
N HIS A 102 -19.32 -5.97 16.97
CA HIS A 102 -20.77 -6.05 16.73
C HIS A 102 -21.35 -5.09 15.66
N PRO A 103 -21.90 -5.59 14.53
CA PRO A 103 -22.57 -4.76 13.51
C PRO A 103 -23.70 -3.87 14.07
N SER A 104 -24.29 -4.24 15.21
CA SER A 104 -25.28 -3.42 15.94
C SER A 104 -24.71 -2.15 16.57
N ALA A 105 -23.39 -2.02 16.69
CA ALA A 105 -22.72 -0.80 17.14
C ALA A 105 -22.39 0.16 15.97
N SER A 106 -22.38 -0.35 14.72
CA SER A 106 -22.03 0.42 13.52
C SER A 106 -23.23 0.88 12.70
N LEU A 107 -24.36 0.14 12.77
CA LEU A 107 -25.63 0.71 12.34
C LEU A 107 -26.02 1.77 13.37
N PRO A 108 -26.50 2.96 12.95
CA PRO A 108 -27.19 3.81 13.91
C PRO A 108 -28.29 2.96 14.56
N ASP A 109 -28.63 3.22 15.82
CA ASP A 109 -29.78 2.59 16.47
C ASP A 109 -31.07 3.09 15.78
N LEU A 110 -31.28 2.59 14.57
CA LEU A 110 -32.40 2.84 13.71
C LEU A 110 -33.47 1.91 14.26
N GLY A 111 -34.15 2.38 15.30
CA GLY A 111 -35.10 1.63 16.13
C GLY A 111 -36.26 0.96 15.37
N SER A 112 -36.35 1.07 14.05
CA SER A 112 -37.33 0.37 13.21
C SER A 112 -36.69 -0.33 12.01
N ALA A 113 -37.31 -1.43 11.56
CA ALA A 113 -36.89 -2.16 10.36
C ALA A 113 -36.92 -1.29 9.09
N ALA A 114 -37.93 -0.41 8.97
CA ALA A 114 -38.05 0.51 7.84
C ALA A 114 -36.91 1.53 7.77
N ALA A 115 -36.46 2.06 8.92
CA ALA A 115 -35.33 2.98 8.98
C ALA A 115 -34.01 2.28 8.56
N ARG A 116 -33.82 1.01 8.96
CA ARG A 116 -32.69 0.19 8.53
C ARG A 116 -32.69 -0.08 7.02
N SER A 117 -33.84 -0.47 6.46
CA SER A 117 -33.99 -0.68 5.01
C SER A 117 -33.68 0.60 4.21
N GLY A 118 -34.24 1.74 4.61
CA GLY A 118 -33.96 3.00 3.92
C GLY A 118 -32.51 3.49 4.10
N HIS A 119 -31.83 3.14 5.19
CA HIS A 119 -30.40 3.41 5.34
C HIS A 119 -29.57 2.53 4.39
N LEU A 120 -29.86 1.24 4.31
CA LEU A 120 -29.19 0.30 3.40
C LEU A 120 -29.35 0.74 1.94
N GLU A 121 -30.57 1.09 1.51
CA GLU A 121 -30.83 1.60 0.16
C GLU A 121 -29.98 2.83 -0.17
N ARG A 122 -29.90 3.80 0.76
CA ARG A 122 -29.05 4.98 0.59
C ARG A 122 -27.57 4.63 0.52
N SER A 123 -27.09 3.73 1.37
CA SER A 123 -25.68 3.31 1.35
C SER A 123 -25.29 2.67 0.02
N LEU A 124 -26.15 1.82 -0.54
CA LEU A 124 -25.91 1.19 -1.85
C LEU A 124 -25.89 2.22 -2.99
N VAL A 125 -26.78 3.22 -2.94
CA VAL A 125 -26.80 4.32 -3.93
C VAL A 125 -25.53 5.17 -3.84
N GLU A 126 -25.12 5.55 -2.64
CA GLU A 126 -23.89 6.33 -2.41
C GLU A 126 -22.64 5.55 -2.86
N GLU A 127 -22.57 4.24 -2.57
CA GLU A 127 -21.48 3.38 -3.03
C GLU A 127 -21.42 3.31 -4.56
N ALA A 128 -22.57 3.12 -5.23
CA ALA A 128 -22.65 3.10 -6.69
C ALA A 128 -22.22 4.43 -7.32
N ILE A 129 -22.62 5.56 -6.74
CA ILE A 129 -22.20 6.90 -7.18
C ILE A 129 -20.69 7.07 -6.99
N HIS A 130 -20.15 6.76 -5.81
CA HIS A 130 -18.72 6.88 -5.55
C HIS A 130 -17.87 5.94 -6.41
N SER A 131 -18.32 4.71 -6.66
CA SER A 131 -17.66 3.79 -7.58
C SER A 131 -17.62 4.38 -9.00
N SER A 132 -18.75 4.91 -9.48
CA SER A 132 -18.83 5.55 -10.78
C SER A 132 -17.89 6.76 -10.88
N GLN A 133 -17.81 7.58 -9.83
CA GLN A 133 -16.91 8.73 -9.78
C GLN A 133 -15.43 8.33 -9.75
N LEU A 134 -15.07 7.27 -9.01
CA LEU A 134 -13.71 6.71 -8.98
C LEU A 134 -13.25 6.25 -10.37
N GLU A 135 -14.18 5.69 -11.15
CA GLU A 135 -13.94 5.28 -12.55
C GLU A 135 -13.95 6.44 -13.54
N GLY A 136 -14.23 7.67 -13.07
CA GLY A 136 -14.18 8.88 -13.88
C GLY A 136 -15.52 9.32 -14.47
N ALA A 137 -16.65 8.73 -14.06
CA ALA A 137 -17.97 9.21 -14.44
C ALA A 137 -18.29 10.52 -13.70
N ALA A 138 -17.97 11.66 -14.31
CA ALA A 138 -18.33 12.97 -13.80
C ALA A 138 -19.82 13.25 -14.06
N ILE A 139 -20.68 13.08 -13.06
CA ILE A 139 -22.04 13.63 -13.09
C ILE A 139 -21.98 15.13 -12.82
N THR A 140 -21.94 15.93 -13.89
CA THR A 140 -22.12 17.39 -13.79
C THR A 140 -23.59 17.69 -13.47
N ARG A 141 -23.89 18.30 -12.32
CA ARG A 141 -25.20 18.94 -12.09
C ARG A 141 -25.28 20.21 -12.94
N ARG A 142 -26.32 20.34 -13.77
CA ARG A 142 -26.80 21.62 -14.30
C ARG A 142 -27.82 22.20 -13.33
#